data_AF-A0A3Q9GJD9-F1
#
_entry.id   AF-A0A3Q9GJD9-F1
#
_cell.length_a   1.000
_cell.length_b   1.000
_cell.length_c   1.000
_cell.angle_alpha   90.00
_cell.angle_beta   90.00
_cell.angle_gamma   90.00
#
_symmetry.space_group_name_H-M   'P 1'
#
loop_
_entity.id
_entity.type
_entity.pdbx_description
1 polymer ?
#
loop_
_entity_poly.entity_id
_entity_poly.type
_entity_poly.pdbx_seq_one_letter_code
_entity_poly.pdbx_strand_id
1 'polypeptide(L)'
;MAPYRPPSALTRHPGECRTTTSQAVISIGSKSATNPCENKNNCKGVLVTEKDTLGPQGPATLSGTGPVAPNGQSIGELVAKITAQFSALVRDEISYTKLQATAKVKKLGIGGALFAVAGVLALYMLGTLLLAAGFGFATIMPVWAAFLAVSGILLLIILLLALLGALSFKAAKKHDVDPKSGLQKDIDAVKKGIK
;
A
#
# COMPACT_ATOMS: atom_id res chain seq x y z
N MET A 1 63.75 -23.21 -7.97
CA MET A 1 62.87 -24.29 -7.46
C MET A 1 62.50 -23.92 -6.03
N ALA A 2 61.32 -23.33 -5.82
CA ALA A 2 60.84 -22.92 -4.50
C ALA A 2 59.82 -23.94 -3.98
N PRO A 3 59.83 -24.29 -2.68
CA PRO A 3 58.97 -25.34 -2.14
C PRO A 3 57.49 -24.91 -2.09
N TYR A 4 56.61 -25.86 -2.44
CA TYR A 4 55.15 -25.75 -2.39
C TYR A 4 54.66 -25.53 -0.95
N ARG A 5 53.88 -24.46 -0.71
CA ARG A 5 53.28 -24.12 0.59
C ARG A 5 51.81 -24.57 0.58
N PRO A 6 51.37 -25.52 1.42
CA PRO A 6 49.97 -25.92 1.44
C PRO A 6 49.10 -24.80 2.05
N PRO A 7 47.85 -24.63 1.59
CA PRO A 7 46.91 -23.69 2.21
C PRO A 7 46.51 -24.17 3.59
N SER A 8 46.69 -23.30 4.58
CA SER A 8 46.33 -23.53 5.99
C SER A 8 44.86 -23.92 6.13
N ALA A 9 44.60 -25.06 6.77
CA ALA A 9 43.28 -25.50 7.18
C ALA A 9 42.63 -24.45 8.10
N LEU A 10 41.57 -23.79 7.63
CA LEU A 10 40.73 -22.92 8.46
C LEU A 10 39.81 -23.80 9.31
N THR A 11 40.27 -24.12 10.52
CA THR A 11 39.42 -24.63 11.60
C THR A 11 38.39 -23.55 11.98
N ARG A 12 37.12 -23.72 11.59
CA ARG A 12 36.03 -22.88 12.09
C ARG A 12 35.76 -23.25 13.56
N HIS A 13 36.06 -22.33 14.47
CA HIS A 13 35.51 -22.34 15.83
C HIS A 13 34.05 -21.83 15.82
N PRO A 14 33.08 -22.53 16.40
CA PRO A 14 31.74 -22.02 16.61
C PRO A 14 31.75 -21.17 17.89
N GLY A 15 31.67 -19.84 17.78
CA GLY A 15 31.53 -19.03 18.99
C GLY A 15 31.68 -17.51 18.89
N GLU A 16 32.21 -16.94 17.81
CA GLU A 16 32.47 -15.50 17.81
C GLU A 16 31.72 -14.75 16.71
N CYS A 17 30.63 -14.08 17.10
CA CYS A 17 29.99 -13.02 16.33
C CYS A 17 30.93 -11.80 16.27
N ARG A 18 31.72 -11.69 15.19
CA ARG A 18 32.43 -10.44 14.87
C ARG A 18 31.45 -9.44 14.26
N THR A 19 31.15 -8.40 15.02
CA THR A 19 30.52 -7.15 14.55
C THR A 19 31.44 -6.50 13.51
N THR A 20 31.15 -6.71 12.23
CA THR A 20 31.77 -5.92 11.16
C THR A 20 31.03 -4.58 11.10
N THR A 21 31.63 -3.57 11.75
CA THR A 21 31.24 -2.18 11.55
C THR A 21 31.69 -1.80 10.14
N SER A 22 30.77 -1.85 9.18
CA SER A 22 30.95 -1.25 7.87
C SER A 22 29.99 -0.06 7.75
N GLN A 23 30.61 1.10 7.62
CA GLN A 23 30.02 2.44 7.54
C GLN A 23 28.99 2.55 6.41
N ALA A 24 27.82 3.14 6.68
CA ALA A 24 27.07 3.90 5.67
C ALA A 24 25.95 4.77 6.29
N VAL A 25 26.17 6.08 6.21
CA VAL A 25 25.22 7.13 5.80
C VAL A 25 24.06 7.49 6.74
N ILE A 26 24.13 8.74 7.19
CA ILE A 26 23.07 9.57 7.77
C ILE A 26 21.86 9.61 6.81
N SER A 27 20.74 9.03 7.22
CA SER A 27 19.43 9.41 6.72
C SER A 27 18.39 9.27 7.82
N ILE A 28 17.66 10.35 8.03
CA ILE A 28 16.75 10.60 9.13
C ILE A 28 15.43 9.87 8.81
N GLY A 29 15.03 8.96 9.71
CA GLY A 29 13.63 8.54 9.85
C GLY A 29 13.16 7.38 8.98
N SER A 30 13.42 6.14 9.40
CA SER A 30 12.63 4.97 8.99
C SER A 30 12.16 4.21 10.23
N LYS A 31 10.84 4.14 10.42
CA LYS A 31 10.18 3.42 11.51
C LYS A 31 10.37 1.90 11.32
N SER A 32 10.93 1.28 12.35
CA SER A 32 10.74 -0.10 12.83
C SER A 32 10.28 -1.15 11.81
N ALA A 33 11.25 -1.92 11.32
CA ALA A 33 11.07 -3.34 11.12
C ALA A 33 11.01 -4.00 12.51
N THR A 34 9.82 -4.40 12.97
CA THR A 34 9.69 -5.22 14.18
C THR A 34 10.08 -6.66 13.83
N ASN A 35 11.22 -7.08 14.38
CA ASN A 35 11.70 -8.45 14.38
C ASN A 35 10.71 -9.37 15.12
N PRO A 36 10.48 -10.62 14.67
CA PRO A 36 9.52 -11.55 15.26
C PRO A 36 10.01 -12.25 16.55
N CYS A 37 10.96 -11.67 17.30
CA CYS A 37 11.56 -12.33 18.47
C CYS A 37 11.55 -11.42 19.71
N GLU A 38 10.35 -11.10 20.23
CA GLU A 38 10.17 -10.34 21.49
C GLU A 38 9.49 -11.17 22.60
N ASN A 39 9.58 -12.50 22.58
CA ASN A 39 8.98 -13.27 23.68
C ASN A 39 9.80 -14.49 24.06
N LYS A 40 10.53 -14.38 25.18
CA LYS A 40 11.38 -15.43 25.75
C LYS A 40 10.61 -16.50 26.54
N ASN A 41 9.29 -16.46 26.57
CA ASN A 41 8.47 -17.30 27.46
C ASN A 41 7.48 -18.21 26.72
N ASN A 42 7.56 -18.32 25.39
CA ASN A 42 6.75 -19.30 24.64
C ASN A 42 7.54 -19.98 23.51
N CYS A 43 8.60 -20.69 23.90
CA CYS A 43 9.23 -21.71 23.07
C CYS A 43 8.91 -23.09 23.66
N LYS A 44 7.64 -23.51 23.61
CA LYS A 44 7.25 -24.86 24.00
C LYS A 44 6.32 -25.47 22.96
N GLY A 45 6.90 -26.37 22.15
CA GLY A 45 6.17 -27.43 21.45
C GLY A 45 5.71 -27.12 20.02
N VAL A 46 6.63 -27.21 19.06
CA VAL A 46 6.30 -27.84 17.77
C VAL A 46 7.35 -28.92 17.54
N LEU A 47 7.00 -30.13 17.99
CA LEU A 47 7.71 -31.34 17.57
C LEU A 47 7.42 -31.53 16.08
N VAL A 48 8.44 -31.30 15.27
CA VAL A 48 8.47 -31.77 13.88
C VAL A 48 8.51 -33.29 13.92
N THR A 49 7.41 -33.91 13.49
CA THR A 49 7.37 -35.34 13.19
C THR A 49 8.13 -35.56 11.88
N GLU A 50 9.43 -35.77 12.00
CA GLU A 50 10.24 -36.44 10.99
C GLU A 50 9.75 -37.88 10.88
N LYS A 51 9.05 -38.20 9.78
CA LYS A 51 8.68 -39.56 9.43
C LYS A 51 8.96 -39.78 7.95
N ASP A 52 10.07 -40.48 7.75
CA ASP A 52 10.44 -41.35 6.63
C ASP A 52 10.82 -40.69 5.29
N THR A 53 12.13 -40.42 5.16
CA THR A 53 12.82 -40.44 3.86
C THR A 53 14.01 -41.38 3.94
N LEU A 54 13.86 -42.63 3.46
CA LEU A 54 14.99 -43.51 3.07
C LEU A 54 14.58 -44.56 2.00
N GLY A 55 15.02 -44.32 0.75
CA GLY A 55 15.38 -45.30 -0.31
C GLY A 55 14.27 -46.07 -1.08
N PRO A 56 14.55 -46.71 -2.25
CA PRO A 56 15.82 -46.88 -2.98
C PRO A 56 15.74 -46.55 -4.50
N GLN A 57 16.83 -46.87 -5.23
CA GLN A 57 17.11 -46.56 -6.64
C GLN A 57 16.44 -47.52 -7.65
N GLY A 58 15.90 -46.99 -8.77
CA GLY A 58 15.62 -47.65 -10.08
C GLY A 58 14.57 -48.79 -10.12
N PRO A 59 13.94 -49.14 -11.28
CA PRO A 59 14.44 -49.05 -12.65
C PRO A 59 13.47 -48.47 -13.72
N ALA A 60 14.01 -48.27 -14.93
CA ALA A 60 13.40 -48.23 -16.27
C ALA A 60 11.85 -48.11 -16.46
N THR A 61 11.49 -47.11 -17.27
CA THR A 61 10.55 -47.14 -18.41
C THR A 61 9.49 -48.25 -18.45
N LEU A 62 8.18 -47.93 -18.29
CA LEU A 62 7.08 -48.63 -18.98
C LEU A 62 5.84 -47.73 -19.13
N SER A 63 5.48 -47.47 -20.40
CA SER A 63 4.14 -47.41 -20.98
C SER A 63 2.97 -46.92 -20.10
N GLY A 64 2.62 -45.65 -20.29
CA GLY A 64 1.25 -45.16 -20.14
C GLY A 64 0.67 -44.83 -21.52
N THR A 65 0.38 -45.86 -22.32
CA THR A 65 -0.44 -45.76 -23.53
C THR A 65 -1.88 -45.44 -23.10
N GLY A 66 -2.20 -44.16 -22.94
CA GLY A 66 -3.58 -43.70 -23.02
C GLY A 66 -4.01 -43.72 -24.50
N PRO A 67 -5.21 -44.21 -24.85
CA PRO A 67 -5.63 -44.28 -26.24
C PRO A 67 -5.63 -42.87 -26.84
N VAL A 68 -4.78 -42.65 -27.85
CA VAL A 68 -4.92 -41.53 -28.76
C VAL A 68 -6.25 -41.74 -29.48
N ALA A 69 -7.31 -41.11 -28.96
CA ALA A 69 -8.49 -40.84 -29.76
C ALA A 69 -8.08 -39.75 -30.76
N PRO A 70 -8.09 -40.03 -32.07
CA PRO A 70 -8.05 -38.97 -33.06
C PRO A 70 -9.37 -38.21 -32.96
N ASN A 71 -9.33 -36.90 -33.24
CA ASN A 71 -10.47 -35.98 -33.45
C ASN A 71 -10.87 -35.11 -32.23
N GLY A 72 -10.15 -33.99 -32.08
CA GLY A 72 -10.74 -32.75 -31.57
C GLY A 72 -10.70 -32.54 -30.07
N GLN A 73 -9.56 -32.08 -29.53
CA GLN A 73 -9.67 -31.09 -28.45
C GLN A 73 -10.51 -29.95 -29.02
N SER A 74 -11.78 -29.91 -28.63
CA SER A 74 -12.69 -28.90 -29.16
C SER A 74 -12.16 -27.53 -28.76
N ILE A 75 -12.36 -26.54 -29.62
CA ILE A 75 -12.09 -25.14 -29.29
C ILE A 75 -12.73 -24.76 -27.94
N GLY A 76 -13.84 -25.40 -27.57
CA GLY A 76 -14.48 -25.25 -26.27
C GLY A 76 -13.62 -25.65 -25.07
N GLU A 77 -12.71 -26.62 -25.20
CA GLU A 77 -11.89 -27.12 -24.09
C GLU A 77 -10.62 -26.29 -23.87
N LEU A 78 -10.05 -25.72 -24.93
CA LEU A 78 -9.01 -24.70 -24.84
C LEU A 78 -9.56 -23.40 -24.23
N VAL A 79 -10.73 -22.96 -24.70
CA VAL A 79 -11.41 -21.78 -24.15
C VAL A 79 -11.74 -22.00 -22.68
N ALA A 80 -12.30 -23.16 -22.31
CA ALA A 80 -12.59 -23.49 -20.92
C ALA A 80 -11.34 -23.43 -20.02
N LYS A 81 -10.18 -23.93 -20.48
CA LYS A 81 -8.92 -23.83 -19.72
C LYS A 81 -8.39 -22.40 -19.57
N ILE A 82 -8.47 -21.58 -20.62
CA ILE A 82 -8.04 -20.17 -20.57
C ILE A 82 -8.96 -19.36 -19.66
N THR A 83 -10.28 -19.58 -19.73
CA THR A 83 -11.25 -18.93 -18.84
C THR A 83 -11.05 -19.34 -17.39
N ALA A 84 -10.70 -20.61 -17.13
CA ALA A 84 -10.37 -21.08 -15.79
C ALA A 84 -9.09 -20.43 -15.25
N GLN A 85 -8.04 -20.28 -16.07
CA GLN A 85 -6.79 -19.60 -15.66
C GLN A 85 -6.99 -18.11 -15.43
N PHE A 86 -7.78 -17.44 -16.27
CA PHE A 86 -8.13 -16.03 -16.07
C PHE A 86 -8.95 -15.83 -14.79
N SER A 87 -9.90 -16.74 -14.52
CA SER A 87 -10.69 -16.71 -13.28
C SER A 87 -9.83 -16.92 -12.04
N ALA A 88 -8.81 -17.79 -12.11
CA ALA A 88 -7.85 -18.00 -11.03
C ALA A 88 -6.98 -16.76 -10.79
N LEU A 89 -6.43 -16.15 -11.86
CA LEU A 89 -5.63 -14.92 -11.78
C LEU A 89 -6.41 -13.74 -11.19
N VAL A 90 -7.66 -13.55 -11.64
CA VAL A 90 -8.56 -12.52 -11.13
C VAL A 90 -8.87 -12.78 -9.65
N ARG A 91 -9.09 -14.05 -9.26
CA ARG A 91 -9.32 -14.41 -7.85
C ARG A 91 -8.10 -14.06 -6.99
N ASP A 92 -6.90 -14.36 -7.48
CA ASP A 92 -5.63 -14.14 -6.78
C ASP A 92 -5.30 -12.65 -6.63
N GLU A 93 -5.45 -11.87 -7.71
CA GLU A 93 -5.25 -10.41 -7.70
C GLU A 93 -6.28 -9.70 -6.80
N ILE A 94 -7.53 -10.18 -6.76
CA ILE A 94 -8.57 -9.66 -5.85
C ILE A 94 -8.21 -9.93 -4.39
N SER A 95 -7.69 -11.11 -4.05
CA SER A 95 -7.24 -11.40 -2.68
C SER A 95 -6.10 -10.49 -2.23
N TYR A 96 -5.14 -10.20 -3.12
CA TYR A 96 -4.04 -9.29 -2.82
C TYR A 96 -4.49 -7.82 -2.73
N THR A 97 -5.31 -7.40 -3.68
CA THR A 97 -5.86 -6.04 -3.73
C THR A 97 -6.77 -5.79 -2.54
N LYS A 98 -7.52 -6.77 -2.04
CA LYS A 98 -8.38 -6.60 -0.86
C LYS A 98 -7.56 -6.29 0.39
N LEU A 99 -6.42 -6.95 0.59
CA LEU A 99 -5.50 -6.68 1.70
C LEU A 99 -4.86 -5.30 1.56
N GLN A 100 -4.40 -4.95 0.36
CA GLN A 100 -3.78 -3.65 0.13
C GLN A 100 -4.80 -2.49 0.18
N ALA A 101 -6.01 -2.71 -0.32
CA ALA A 101 -7.12 -1.76 -0.28
C ALA A 101 -7.56 -1.52 1.16
N THR A 102 -7.74 -2.57 1.98
CA THR A 102 -8.06 -2.39 3.39
C THR A 102 -6.94 -1.69 4.16
N ALA A 103 -5.68 -1.97 3.86
CA ALA A 103 -4.55 -1.23 4.43
C ALA A 103 -4.56 0.25 4.02
N LYS A 104 -4.76 0.55 2.73
CA LYS A 104 -4.88 1.92 2.21
C LYS A 104 -6.06 2.65 2.86
N VAL A 105 -7.24 2.03 2.94
CA VAL A 105 -8.45 2.59 3.58
C VAL A 105 -8.22 2.88 5.05
N LYS A 106 -7.57 1.97 5.80
CA LYS A 106 -7.25 2.23 7.22
C LYS A 106 -6.31 3.42 7.38
N LYS A 107 -5.26 3.50 6.56
CA LYS A 107 -4.30 4.62 6.62
C LYS A 107 -4.96 5.95 6.22
N LEU A 108 -5.79 5.94 5.17
CA LEU A 108 -6.54 7.11 4.73
C LEU A 108 -7.62 7.51 5.76
N GLY A 109 -8.26 6.53 6.39
CA GLY A 109 -9.28 6.74 7.43
C GLY A 109 -8.70 7.35 8.70
N ILE A 110 -7.54 6.87 9.16
CA ILE A 110 -6.82 7.46 10.29
C ILE A 110 -6.38 8.89 9.97
N GLY A 111 -5.83 9.11 8.77
CA GLY A 111 -5.47 10.45 8.31
C GLY A 111 -6.69 11.38 8.25
N GLY A 112 -7.81 10.91 7.70
CA GLY A 112 -9.07 11.64 7.64
C GLY A 112 -9.63 11.98 9.01
N ALA A 113 -9.58 11.04 9.97
CA ALA A 113 -10.00 11.29 11.35
C ALA A 113 -9.13 12.34 12.06
N LEU A 114 -7.81 12.26 11.90
CA LEU A 114 -6.87 13.25 12.43
C LEU A 114 -7.10 14.63 11.82
N PHE A 115 -7.33 14.72 10.51
CA PHE A 115 -7.68 15.97 9.83
C PHE A 115 -9.03 16.51 10.26
N ALA A 116 -10.03 15.66 10.54
CA ALA A 116 -11.32 16.10 11.05
C ALA A 116 -11.17 16.75 12.44
N VAL A 117 -10.46 16.11 13.37
CA VAL A 117 -10.21 16.68 14.70
C VAL A 117 -9.35 17.96 14.61
N ALA A 118 -8.29 17.94 13.81
CA ALA A 118 -7.46 19.11 13.56
C ALA A 118 -8.27 20.26 12.96
N GLY A 119 -9.21 19.98 12.05
CA GLY A 119 -10.11 20.97 11.48
C GLY A 119 -11.03 21.61 12.52
N VAL A 120 -11.63 20.82 13.41
CA VAL A 120 -12.47 21.35 14.51
C VAL A 120 -11.64 22.21 15.47
N LEU A 121 -10.45 21.76 15.86
CA LEU A 121 -9.55 22.53 16.71
C LEU A 121 -9.09 23.83 16.03
N ALA A 122 -8.78 23.78 14.74
CA ALA A 122 -8.41 24.95 13.95
C ALA A 122 -9.57 25.97 13.89
N LEU A 123 -10.83 25.52 13.75
CA LEU A 123 -12.00 26.40 13.81
C LEU A 123 -12.14 27.07 15.19
N TYR A 124 -11.93 26.32 16.28
CA TYR A 124 -11.99 26.88 17.63
C TYR A 124 -10.88 27.91 17.85
N MET A 125 -9.65 27.58 17.41
CA MET A 125 -8.50 28.47 17.50
C MET A 125 -8.74 29.75 16.67
N LEU A 126 -9.25 29.62 15.45
CA LEU A 126 -9.62 30.75 14.61
C LEU A 126 -10.65 31.65 15.31
N GLY A 127 -11.69 31.07 15.92
CA GLY A 127 -12.67 31.84 16.71
C GLY A 127 -12.01 32.61 17.87
N THR A 128 -11.13 31.97 18.63
CA THR A 128 -10.40 32.66 19.72
C THR A 128 -9.45 33.74 19.21
N LEU A 129 -8.83 33.54 18.05
CA LEU A 129 -7.94 34.51 17.42
C LEU A 129 -8.71 35.73 16.90
N LEU A 130 -9.91 35.51 16.36
CA LEU A 130 -10.82 36.59 15.96
C LEU A 130 -11.28 37.42 17.16
N LEU A 131 -11.62 36.77 18.28
CA LEU A 131 -11.93 37.47 19.52
C LEU A 131 -10.72 38.29 20.01
N ALA A 132 -9.53 37.68 20.07
CA ALA A 132 -8.31 38.37 20.48
C ALA A 132 -7.98 39.56 19.57
N ALA A 133 -8.13 39.40 18.25
CA ALA A 133 -7.94 40.48 17.28
C ALA A 133 -8.99 41.60 17.46
N GLY A 134 -10.26 41.24 17.69
CA GLY A 134 -11.33 42.20 17.95
C GLY A 134 -11.06 43.02 19.21
N PHE A 135 -10.67 42.38 20.31
CA PHE A 135 -10.28 43.07 21.55
C PHE A 135 -8.99 43.89 21.40
N GLY A 136 -8.03 43.42 20.59
CA GLY A 136 -6.82 44.19 20.26
C GLY A 136 -7.14 45.47 19.49
N PHE A 137 -8.00 45.40 18.48
CA PHE A 137 -8.45 46.59 17.74
C PHE A 137 -9.36 47.51 18.56
N ALA A 138 -10.07 46.96 19.54
CA ALA A 138 -10.93 47.74 20.43
C ALA A 138 -10.16 48.78 21.28
N THR A 139 -8.82 48.72 21.35
CA THR A 139 -8.02 49.76 22.03
C THR A 139 -7.90 51.05 21.22
N ILE A 140 -8.18 51.02 19.92
CA ILE A 140 -8.00 52.17 19.00
C ILE A 140 -9.34 52.66 18.43
N MET A 141 -10.36 51.81 18.38
CA MET A 141 -11.66 52.10 17.79
C MET A 141 -12.80 51.40 18.57
N PRO A 142 -14.07 51.82 18.43
CA PRO A 142 -15.16 51.17 19.17
C PRO A 142 -15.32 49.70 18.76
N VAL A 143 -15.70 48.88 19.75
CA VAL A 143 -15.73 47.40 19.66
C VAL A 143 -16.46 46.90 18.41
N TRP A 144 -17.61 47.49 18.09
CA TRP A 144 -18.42 47.09 16.92
C TRP A 144 -17.68 47.25 15.59
N ALA A 145 -16.88 48.31 15.44
CA ALA A 145 -16.13 48.58 14.21
C ALA A 145 -14.88 47.70 14.11
N ALA A 146 -14.27 47.35 15.25
CA ALA A 146 -13.14 46.42 15.31
C ALA A 146 -13.51 45.02 14.77
N PHE A 147 -14.66 44.48 15.19
CA PHE A 147 -15.15 43.19 14.67
C PHE A 147 -15.44 43.22 13.16
N LEU A 148 -16.00 44.33 12.64
CA LEU A 148 -16.23 44.49 11.20
C LEU A 148 -14.92 44.54 10.40
N ALA A 149 -13.91 45.25 10.89
CA ALA A 149 -12.62 45.33 10.22
C ALA A 149 -11.93 43.95 10.15
N VAL A 150 -11.88 43.22 11.26
CA VAL A 150 -11.31 41.87 11.32
C VAL A 150 -12.07 40.91 10.41
N SER A 151 -13.41 40.94 10.43
CA SER A 151 -14.25 40.11 9.56
C SER A 151 -14.01 40.44 8.07
N GLY A 152 -13.86 41.71 7.71
CA GLY A 152 -13.60 42.12 6.33
C GLY A 152 -12.28 41.59 5.79
N ILE A 153 -11.20 41.72 6.57
CA ILE A 153 -9.88 41.21 6.21
C ILE A 153 -9.93 39.68 6.04
N LEU A 154 -10.59 38.98 6.97
CA LEU A 154 -10.71 37.53 6.89
C LEU A 154 -11.52 37.07 5.66
N LEU A 155 -12.58 37.79 5.30
CA LEU A 155 -13.39 37.49 4.12
C LEU A 155 -12.57 37.59 2.84
N LEU A 156 -11.69 38.59 2.72
CA LEU A 156 -10.77 38.69 1.58
C LEU A 156 -9.85 37.46 1.49
N ILE A 157 -9.28 37.03 2.62
CA ILE A 157 -8.42 35.84 2.67
C ILE A 157 -9.21 34.58 2.27
N ILE A 158 -10.43 34.41 2.80
CA ILE A 158 -11.31 33.29 2.45
C ILE A 158 -11.61 33.28 0.95
N LEU A 159 -11.91 34.43 0.36
CA LEU A 159 -12.21 34.54 -1.07
C LEU A 159 -11.00 34.13 -1.91
N LEU A 160 -9.81 34.61 -1.58
CA LEU A 160 -8.55 34.23 -2.23
C LEU A 160 -8.29 32.71 -2.14
N LEU A 161 -8.40 32.14 -0.94
CA LEU A 161 -8.22 30.70 -0.72
C LEU A 161 -9.29 29.87 -1.44
N ALA A 162 -10.55 30.32 -1.45
CA ALA A 162 -11.64 29.65 -2.14
C ALA A 162 -11.44 29.66 -3.66
N LEU A 163 -10.94 30.77 -4.23
CA LEU A 163 -10.57 30.84 -5.64
C LEU A 163 -9.45 29.83 -5.94
N LEU A 164 -8.33 29.88 -5.21
CA LEU A 164 -7.21 28.95 -5.42
C LEU A 164 -7.65 27.49 -5.26
N GLY A 165 -8.43 27.19 -4.23
CA GLY A 165 -9.01 25.87 -4.00
C GLY A 165 -9.92 25.43 -5.14
N ALA A 166 -10.79 26.31 -5.65
CA ALA A 166 -11.65 26.02 -6.79
C ALA A 166 -10.84 25.76 -8.07
N LEU A 167 -9.74 26.49 -8.30
CA LEU A 167 -8.82 26.19 -9.40
C LEU A 167 -8.15 24.81 -9.23
N SER A 168 -7.69 24.47 -8.03
CA SER A 168 -7.11 23.16 -7.74
C SER A 168 -8.11 22.01 -7.90
N PHE A 169 -9.35 22.18 -7.43
CA PHE A 169 -10.43 21.20 -7.63
C PHE A 169 -10.82 21.07 -9.11
N LYS A 170 -10.81 22.17 -9.87
CA LYS A 170 -11.10 22.13 -11.31
C LYS A 170 -9.99 21.43 -12.09
N ALA A 171 -8.73 21.58 -11.66
CA ALA A 171 -7.61 20.81 -12.20
C ALA A 171 -7.73 19.32 -11.85
N ALA A 172 -8.11 18.98 -10.61
CA ALA A 172 -8.32 17.60 -10.19
C ALA A 172 -9.48 16.92 -10.95
N LYS A 173 -10.61 17.62 -11.16
CA LYS A 173 -11.76 17.11 -11.92
C LYS A 173 -11.45 16.83 -13.40
N LYS A 174 -10.48 17.52 -14.01
CA LYS A 174 -10.06 17.22 -15.39
C LYS A 174 -9.43 15.83 -15.54
N HIS A 175 -8.97 15.23 -14.44
CA HIS A 175 -8.41 13.88 -14.41
C HIS A 175 -9.36 12.85 -13.77
N ASP A 176 -10.61 13.22 -13.46
CA ASP A 176 -11.61 12.28 -12.99
C ASP A 176 -12.17 11.51 -14.20
N VAL A 177 -11.72 10.27 -14.37
CA VAL A 177 -12.39 9.30 -15.21
C VAL A 177 -13.73 9.01 -14.57
N ASP A 178 -14.79 9.67 -15.06
CA ASP A 178 -16.16 9.36 -14.66
C ASP A 178 -16.38 7.85 -14.90
N PRO A 179 -16.42 7.03 -13.84
CA PRO A 179 -16.36 5.58 -13.97
C PRO A 179 -17.61 5.04 -14.66
N LYS A 180 -18.70 5.80 -14.66
CA LYS A 180 -19.94 5.44 -15.37
C LYS A 180 -19.83 5.75 -16.85
N SER A 181 -19.12 6.81 -17.22
CA SER A 181 -18.90 7.17 -18.63
C SER A 181 -17.93 6.21 -19.33
N GLY A 182 -16.90 5.74 -18.62
CA GLY A 182 -16.00 4.69 -19.13
C GLY A 182 -16.76 3.37 -19.34
N LEU A 183 -17.48 2.95 -18.30
CA LEU A 183 -18.23 1.69 -18.33
C LEU A 183 -19.35 1.67 -19.40
N GLN A 184 -20.02 2.81 -19.64
CA GLN A 184 -21.02 2.90 -20.71
C GLN A 184 -20.38 2.86 -22.11
N LYS A 185 -19.25 3.55 -22.32
CA LYS A 185 -18.50 3.47 -23.58
C LYS A 185 -18.05 2.05 -23.88
N ASP A 186 -17.62 1.31 -22.86
CA ASP A 186 -17.22 -0.09 -23.00
C ASP A 186 -18.40 -1.00 -23.36
N ILE A 187 -19.56 -0.79 -22.71
CA ILE A 187 -20.80 -1.54 -23.01
C ILE A 187 -21.29 -1.23 -24.44
N ASP A 188 -21.28 0.03 -24.85
CA ASP A 188 -21.70 0.45 -26.19
C ASP A 188 -20.75 -0.07 -27.28
N ALA A 189 -19.44 -0.10 -27.01
CA ALA A 189 -18.45 -0.66 -27.91
C ALA A 189 -18.67 -2.17 -28.13
N VAL A 190 -18.95 -2.92 -27.05
CA VAL A 190 -19.29 -4.35 -27.14
C VAL A 190 -20.60 -4.57 -27.91
N LYS A 191 -21.63 -3.76 -27.63
CA LYS A 191 -22.94 -3.87 -28.30
C LYS A 191 -22.86 -3.56 -29.80
N LYS A 192 -21.95 -2.68 -30.20
CA LYS A 192 -21.71 -2.30 -31.60
C LYS A 192 -20.80 -3.30 -32.34
N GLY A 193 -19.91 -3.99 -31.64
CA GLY A 193 -19.07 -5.04 -32.22
C GLY A 193 -19.78 -6.39 -32.44
N ILE A 194 -20.91 -6.60 -31.76
CA ILE A 194 -21.72 -7.85 -31.84
C ILE A 194 -22.80 -7.78 -32.94
N LYS A 195 -23.09 -6.60 -33.51
CA LYS A 195 -24.14 -6.39 -34.52
C LYS A 195 -23.54 -6.08 -35.88
#